data_AF-A0A8T4C7E5-F1
#
_entry.id   AF-A0A8T4C7E5-F1
#
_cell.length_a   1.000
_cell.length_b   1.000
_cell.length_c   1.000
_cell.angle_alpha   90.00
_cell.angle_beta   90.00
_cell.angle_gamma   90.00
#
_symmetry.space_group_name_H-M   'P 1'
#
loop_
_entity.id
_entity.type
_entity.pdbx_description
1 polymer ?
#
loop_
_entity_poly.entity_id
_entity_poly.type
_entity_poly.pdbx_seq_one_letter_code
_entity_poly.pdbx_strand_id
1 'polypeptide(L)'
;MTHNQERGNLIIGTLLVILGLALVPFIIKLVFPQIDLIYKVVLIFAIYSFVTQMLQNNSTLSLLITGILVYFMVFKYGDIFTSLWFLSIIFTYVGGTLLVTSARDFFGFGGEEGGHGMHPPR
;
A
#
# COMPACT_ATOMS: atom_id res chain seq x y z
N MET A 1 -11.87 -25.88 -22.42
CA MET A 1 -10.75 -24.93 -22.23
C MET A 1 -11.13 -24.03 -21.05
N THR A 2 -11.33 -24.61 -19.86
CA THR A 2 -10.37 -24.82 -18.75
C THR A 2 -10.19 -23.55 -17.89
N HIS A 3 -11.04 -23.46 -16.88
CA HIS A 3 -11.17 -22.47 -15.80
C HIS A 3 -9.86 -21.89 -15.22
N ASN A 4 -8.72 -22.59 -15.35
CA ASN A 4 -7.39 -22.12 -14.96
C ASN A 4 -6.88 -20.96 -15.83
N GLN A 5 -7.33 -20.85 -17.07
CA GLN A 5 -6.85 -19.83 -18.02
C GLN A 5 -7.45 -18.45 -17.73
N GLU A 6 -8.70 -18.40 -17.25
CA GLU A 6 -9.36 -17.17 -16.81
C GLU A 6 -8.73 -16.62 -15.52
N ARG A 7 -8.43 -17.49 -14.56
CA ARG A 7 -7.73 -17.11 -13.31
C ARG A 7 -6.30 -16.64 -13.58
N GLY A 8 -5.58 -17.29 -14.50
CA GLY A 8 -4.23 -16.88 -14.90
C GLY A 8 -4.19 -15.49 -15.54
N ASN A 9 -5.16 -15.17 -16.40
CA ASN A 9 -5.25 -13.87 -17.06
C ASN A 9 -5.60 -12.74 -16.08
N LEU A 10 -6.44 -13.01 -15.09
CA LEU A 10 -6.75 -12.08 -13.99
C LEU A 10 -5.53 -11.77 -13.11
N ILE A 11 -4.70 -12.78 -12.82
CA ILE A 11 -3.46 -12.59 -12.03
C ILE A 11 -2.47 -11.69 -12.79
N ILE A 12 -2.29 -11.93 -14.09
CA ILE A 12 -1.40 -11.12 -14.94
C ILE A 12 -1.93 -9.68 -15.05
N GLY A 13 -3.24 -9.51 -15.25
CA GLY A 13 -3.86 -8.19 -15.27
C GLY A 13 -3.67 -7.43 -13.96
N THR A 14 -3.84 -8.11 -12.83
CA THR A 14 -3.62 -7.52 -11.50
C THR A 14 -2.16 -7.13 -11.29
N LEU A 15 -1.20 -7.97 -11.69
CA LEU A 15 0.22 -7.67 -11.65
C LEU A 15 0.58 -6.44 -12.49
N LEU A 16 0.02 -6.31 -13.69
CA LEU A 16 0.23 -5.14 -14.54
C LEU A 16 -0.34 -3.85 -13.94
N VAL A 17 -1.52 -3.92 -13.32
CA VAL A 17 -2.11 -2.77 -12.62
C VAL A 17 -1.27 -2.37 -11.41
N ILE A 18 -0.78 -3.33 -10.62
CA ILE A 18 0.12 -3.07 -9.49
C ILE A 18 1.42 -2.43 -9.98
N LEU A 19 2.00 -2.93 -11.06
CA LEU A 19 3.22 -2.38 -11.65
C LEU A 19 3.00 -0.95 -12.15
N GLY A 20 1.87 -0.68 -12.82
CA GLY A 20 1.50 0.65 -13.27
C GLY A 20 1.29 1.62 -12.11
N LEU A 21 0.61 1.20 -11.05
CA LEU A 21 0.41 1.99 -9.83
C LEU A 21 1.73 2.25 -9.08
N ALA A 22 2.68 1.31 -9.11
CA ALA A 22 4.00 1.51 -8.50
C ALA A 22 4.81 2.62 -9.19
N LEU A 23 4.54 2.90 -10.48
CA LEU A 23 5.19 3.98 -11.24
C LEU A 23 4.55 5.36 -10.99
N VAL A 24 3.32 5.42 -10.49
CA VAL A 24 2.60 6.67 -10.19
C VAL A 24 3.41 7.62 -9.30
N PRO A 25 4.00 7.22 -8.16
CA PRO A 25 4.81 8.13 -7.34
C PRO A 25 6.03 8.68 -8.08
N PHE A 26 6.66 7.89 -8.95
CA PHE A 26 7.78 8.36 -9.78
C PHE A 26 7.32 9.43 -10.78
N ILE A 27 6.17 9.22 -11.43
CA ILE A 27 5.58 10.18 -12.37
C ILE A 27 5.14 11.46 -11.64
N ILE A 28 4.52 11.35 -10.46
CA ILE A 28 4.11 12.51 -9.66
C ILE A 28 5.33 13.36 -9.28
N LYS A 29 6.46 12.74 -8.89
CA LYS A 29 7.69 13.46 -8.60
C LYS A 29 8.25 14.21 -9.80
N LEU A 30 8.14 13.64 -11.01
CA LEU A 30 8.57 14.30 -12.25
C LEU A 30 7.71 15.53 -12.59
N VAL A 31 6.40 15.46 -12.37
CA VAL A 31 5.47 16.54 -12.72
C VAL A 31 5.43 17.64 -11.66
N PHE A 32 5.58 17.28 -10.38
CA PHE A 32 5.47 18.20 -9.25
C PHE A 32 6.71 18.16 -8.36
N PRO A 33 7.83 18.78 -8.78
CA PRO A 33 9.06 18.80 -8.01
C PRO A 33 8.91 19.49 -6.64
N GLN A 34 7.94 20.40 -6.48
CA GLN A 34 7.66 21.03 -5.18
C GLN A 34 7.13 20.02 -4.15
N ILE A 35 6.41 18.99 -4.59
CA ILE A 35 5.85 17.96 -3.71
C ILE A 35 6.97 17.09 -3.13
N ASP A 36 8.05 16.85 -3.88
CA ASP A 36 9.21 16.08 -3.39
C ASP A 36 9.85 16.76 -2.17
N LEU A 37 9.92 18.10 -2.15
CA LEU A 37 10.47 18.83 -1.01
C LEU A 37 9.57 18.76 0.21
N ILE A 38 8.25 18.94 0.04
CA ILE A 38 7.26 18.82 1.12
C ILE A 38 7.30 17.40 1.71
N TYR A 39 7.32 16.38 0.85
CA TYR A 39 7.41 14.99 1.24
C TYR A 39 8.68 14.72 2.08
N LYS A 40 9.85 15.18 1.62
CA LYS A 40 11.11 15.03 2.35
C LYS A 40 11.05 15.67 3.74
N VAL A 41 10.47 16.87 3.86
CA VAL A 41 10.33 17.55 5.16
C VAL A 41 9.41 16.76 6.10
N VAL A 42 8.26 16.29 5.62
CA VAL A 42 7.33 15.48 6.41
C VAL A 42 8.00 14.18 6.88
N LEU A 43 8.75 13.53 6.00
CA LEU A 43 9.41 12.26 6.29
C LEU A 43 10.57 12.41 7.28
N ILE A 44 11.32 13.50 7.19
CA ILE A 44 12.33 13.88 8.20
C ILE A 44 11.68 14.03 9.57
N PHE A 45 10.54 14.73 9.66
CA PHE A 45 9.83 14.93 10.92
C PHE A 45 9.27 13.62 11.49
N ALA A 46 8.74 12.75 10.62
CA ALA A 46 8.27 11.42 11.01
C ALA A 46 9.39 10.53 11.55
N ILE A 47 10.55 10.49 10.88
CA ILE A 47 11.73 9.74 11.34
C ILE A 47 12.19 10.29 12.69
N TYR A 48 12.31 11.61 12.83
CA TYR A 48 12.73 12.23 14.09
C TYR A 48 11.77 11.85 15.22
N SER A 49 10.47 12.03 15.02
CA SER A 49 9.45 11.70 16.02
C SER A 49 9.50 10.23 16.45
N PHE A 50 9.69 9.32 15.48
CA PHE A 50 9.81 7.89 15.74
C PHE A 50 11.07 7.54 16.53
N VAL A 51 12.23 8.07 16.12
CA VAL A 51 13.51 7.81 16.78
C VAL A 51 13.51 8.38 18.20
N THR A 52 12.98 9.59 18.40
CA THR A 52 12.90 10.22 19.71
C THR A 52 11.97 9.46 20.66
N GLN A 53 10.85 8.92 20.15
CA GLN A 53 9.95 8.04 20.93
C GLN A 53 10.63 6.71 21.31
N MET A 54 11.34 6.08 20.36
CA MET A 54 12.05 4.81 20.59
C MET A 54 13.19 4.94 21.60
N LEU A 55 13.94 6.05 21.56
CA LEU A 55 15.12 6.27 22.42
C LEU A 55 14.82 6.99 23.73
N GLN A 56 13.55 7.14 24.10
CA GLN A 56 13.12 7.75 25.37
C GLN A 56 13.83 9.09 25.67
N ASN A 57 13.93 9.98 24.67
CA ASN A 57 14.53 11.32 24.79
C ASN A 57 16.05 11.40 25.10
N ASN A 58 16.84 10.37 24.81
CA ASN A 58 18.31 10.55 24.80
C ASN A 58 18.73 11.48 23.65
N SER A 59 18.90 12.77 23.95
CA SER A 59 18.94 13.87 22.97
C SER A 59 20.10 13.74 21.98
N THR A 60 21.28 13.33 22.45
CA THR A 60 22.48 13.23 21.60
C THR A 60 22.43 12.01 20.67
N LEU A 61 22.03 10.85 21.20
CA LEU A 61 21.92 9.62 20.41
C LEU A 61 20.76 9.68 19.42
N SER A 62 19.61 10.25 19.83
CA SER A 62 18.45 10.43 18.97
C SER A 62 18.77 11.32 17.77
N LEU A 63 19.50 12.43 17.96
CA LEU A 63 19.92 13.31 16.86
C LEU A 63 20.86 12.60 15.88
N LEU A 64 21.86 11.87 16.39
CA LEU A 64 22.84 11.18 15.56
C LEU A 64 22.19 10.08 14.73
N ILE A 65 21.34 9.26 15.34
CA ILE A 65 20.62 8.18 14.67
C ILE A 65 19.61 8.75 13.66
N THR A 66 18.88 9.81 14.03
CA THR A 66 17.95 10.50 13.11
C THR A 66 18.71 11.04 11.89
N GLY A 67 19.86 11.69 12.07
CA GLY A 67 20.65 12.24 10.97
C GLY A 67 21.10 11.16 9.99
N ILE A 68 21.57 10.01 10.51
CA ILE A 68 21.95 8.86 9.68
C ILE A 68 20.73 8.30 8.94
N LEU A 69 19.61 8.07 9.64
CA LEU A 69 18.38 7.55 9.02
C LEU A 69 17.83 8.49 7.95
N VAL A 70 17.79 9.79 8.21
CA VAL A 70 17.37 10.79 7.23
C VAL A 70 18.28 10.76 6.00
N TYR A 71 19.60 10.75 6.18
CA TYR A 71 20.52 10.68 5.05
C TYR A 71 20.26 9.44 4.18
N PHE A 72 20.12 8.27 4.79
CA PHE A 72 19.91 7.03 4.04
C PHE A 72 18.50 6.91 3.45
N MET A 73 17.46 7.16 4.24
CA MET A 73 16.06 6.94 3.86
C MET A 73 15.47 8.06 3.00
N VAL A 74 15.92 9.31 3.18
CA VAL A 74 15.33 10.48 2.51
C VAL A 74 16.19 10.94 1.33
N PHE A 75 17.51 11.01 1.50
CA PHE A 75 18.40 11.58 0.49
C PHE A 75 19.04 10.53 -0.42
N LYS A 76 19.61 9.46 0.14
CA LYS A 76 20.33 8.44 -0.63
C LYS A 76 19.39 7.44 -1.30
N TYR A 77 18.36 6.99 -0.58
CA TYR A 77 17.42 5.97 -1.03
C TYR A 77 15.96 6.45 -1.01
N GLY A 78 15.73 7.76 -1.03
CA GLY A 78 14.38 8.36 -0.98
C GLY A 78 13.43 7.79 -2.02
N ASP A 79 13.89 7.58 -3.25
CA ASP A 79 13.04 7.05 -4.32
C ASP A 79 12.70 5.57 -4.13
N ILE A 80 13.64 4.79 -3.58
CA ILE A 80 13.42 3.38 -3.26
C ILE A 80 12.42 3.27 -2.09
N PHE A 81 12.60 4.08 -1.05
CA PHE A 81 11.70 4.10 0.10
C PHE A 81 10.28 4.54 -0.27
N THR A 82 10.17 5.56 -1.12
CA THR A 82 8.86 6.03 -1.62
C THR A 82 8.16 4.94 -2.43
N SER A 83 8.92 4.23 -3.28
CA SER A 83 8.39 3.12 -4.08
C SER A 83 7.97 1.94 -3.21
N LEU A 84 8.77 1.57 -2.21
CA LEU A 84 8.44 0.53 -1.23
C LEU A 84 7.21 0.90 -0.39
N TRP A 85 7.10 2.16 0.03
CA TRP A 85 5.96 2.63 0.80
C TRP A 85 4.66 2.60 -0.02
N PHE A 86 4.70 3.03 -1.28
CA PHE A 86 3.57 2.89 -2.19
C PHE A 86 3.21 1.42 -2.45
N LEU A 87 4.21 0.56 -2.65
CA LEU A 87 4.00 -0.87 -2.85
C LEU A 87 3.37 -1.49 -1.60
N SER A 88 3.79 -1.09 -0.40
CA SER A 88 3.16 -1.48 0.87
C SER A 88 1.70 -1.06 0.91
N ILE A 89 1.35 0.17 0.53
CA ILE A 89 -0.05 0.64 0.52
C ILE A 89 -0.89 -0.17 -0.46
N ILE A 90 -0.38 -0.39 -1.68
CA ILE A 90 -1.08 -1.19 -2.69
C ILE A 90 -1.25 -2.62 -2.18
N PHE A 91 -0.22 -3.22 -1.59
CA PHE A 91 -0.31 -4.57 -1.05
C PHE A 91 -1.29 -4.66 0.14
N THR A 92 -1.29 -3.67 1.04
CA THR A 92 -2.25 -3.64 2.16
C THR A 92 -3.68 -3.44 1.67
N TYR A 93 -3.92 -2.54 0.72
CA TYR A 93 -5.27 -2.29 0.19
C TYR A 93 -5.75 -3.40 -0.74
N VAL A 94 -4.98 -3.74 -1.77
CA VAL A 94 -5.35 -4.78 -2.75
C VAL A 94 -5.29 -6.15 -2.10
N GLY A 95 -4.19 -6.47 -1.41
CA GLY A 95 -4.05 -7.72 -0.69
C GLY A 95 -5.06 -7.85 0.45
N GLY A 96 -5.28 -6.79 1.24
CA GLY A 96 -6.30 -6.78 2.29
C GLY A 96 -7.72 -6.96 1.75
N THR A 97 -8.08 -6.27 0.66
CA THR A 97 -9.39 -6.43 0.01
C THR A 97 -9.57 -7.83 -0.56
N LEU A 98 -8.55 -8.39 -1.20
CA LEU A 98 -8.58 -9.76 -1.71
C LEU A 98 -8.68 -10.77 -0.56
N LEU A 99 -7.97 -10.57 0.54
CA LEU A 99 -8.02 -11.43 1.72
C LEU A 99 -9.40 -11.36 2.38
N VAL A 100 -9.98 -10.16 2.52
CA VAL A 100 -11.35 -9.97 3.04
C VAL A 100 -12.39 -10.62 2.13
N THR A 101 -12.26 -10.47 0.80
CA THR A 101 -13.19 -11.08 -0.15
C THR A 101 -13.08 -12.61 -0.12
N SER A 102 -11.85 -13.13 -0.10
CA SER A 102 -11.58 -14.58 0.02
C SER A 102 -12.09 -15.15 1.35
N ALA A 103 -11.91 -14.41 2.45
CA ALA A 103 -12.43 -14.78 3.76
C ALA A 103 -13.96 -14.73 3.77
N ARG A 104 -14.59 -13.72 3.18
CA ARG A 104 -16.05 -13.62 3.06
C ARG A 104 -16.63 -14.80 2.27
N ASP A 105 -16.00 -15.19 1.17
CA ASP A 105 -16.42 -16.33 0.35
C ASP A 105 -16.19 -17.67 1.07
N PHE A 106 -15.14 -17.78 1.89
CA PHE A 106 -14.84 -18.97 2.70
C PHE A 106 -15.77 -19.11 3.92
N PHE A 107 -16.13 -18.00 4.56
CA PHE A 107 -16.98 -17.97 5.76
C PHE A 107 -18.47 -17.73 5.47
N GLY A 108 -18.87 -17.53 4.21
CA GLY A 108 -20.28 -17.46 3.81
C GLY A 108 -21.04 -16.21 4.28
N PHE A 109 -20.37 -15.11 4.60
CA PHE A 109 -21.00 -13.87 5.08
C PHE A 109 -21.63 -13.02 3.96
N GLY A 110 -22.28 -13.66 2.99
CA GLY A 110 -22.82 -13.05 1.78
C GLY A 110 -24.25 -13.49 1.48
N GLY A 111 -25.18 -13.22 2.41
CA GLY A 111 -26.61 -13.01 2.13
C GLY A 111 -27.37 -14.16 1.46
N GLU A 112 -27.93 -15.04 2.29
CA GLU A 112 -29.33 -15.42 2.11
C GLU A 112 -30.19 -14.16 2.32
N GLU A 113 -30.91 -13.70 1.30
CA GLU A 113 -32.20 -13.01 1.46
C GLU A 113 -32.90 -12.77 0.10
N GLY A 114 -34.05 -13.43 -0.08
CA GLY A 114 -35.21 -12.85 -0.76
C GLY A 114 -35.52 -13.30 -2.19
N GLY A 115 -36.34 -14.35 -2.35
CA GLY A 115 -36.95 -14.65 -3.65
C GLY A 115 -37.78 -15.92 -3.76
N HIS A 116 -38.63 -16.24 -2.78
CA HIS A 116 -39.69 -17.24 -2.94
C HIS A 116 -40.68 -16.78 -4.04
N GLY A 117 -40.43 -17.18 -5.29
CA GLY A 117 -41.40 -17.12 -6.38
C GLY A 117 -42.39 -18.28 -6.26
N MET A 118 -43.40 -18.12 -5.39
CA MET A 118 -44.61 -18.97 -5.43
C MET A 118 -45.35 -18.71 -6.75
N HIS A 119 -45.34 -19.69 -7.65
CA HIS A 119 -46.28 -19.79 -8.75
C HIS A 119 -47.67 -20.16 -8.18
N PRO A 120 -48.75 -19.37 -8.41
CA PRO A 120 -50.09 -19.86 -8.18
C PRO A 120 -50.49 -20.84 -9.31
N PRO A 121 -51.17 -21.95 -8.99
CA PRO A 121 -51.69 -22.87 -10.00
C PRO A 121 -52.85 -22.23 -10.76
N ARG A 122 -52.87 -22.43 -12.09
CA ARG A 122 -54.09 -22.33 -12.90
C ARG A 122 -54.60 -23.73 -13.19
#